data_AF-A0A954G1H1-F1
#
_entry.id   AF-A0A954G1H1-F1
#
_cell.length_a   1.000
_cell.length_b   1.000
_cell.length_c   1.000
_cell.angle_alpha   90.00
_cell.angle_beta   90.00
_cell.angle_gamma   90.00
#
_symmetry.space_group_name_H-M   'P 1'
#
loop_
_entity.id
_entity.type
_entity.pdbx_description
1 polymer ?
#
loop_
_entity_poly.entity_id
_entity_poly.type
_entity_poly.pdbx_seq_one_letter_code
_entity_poly.pdbx_strand_id
1 'polypeptide(L)'
;MKFKLVILFVAVWLMPGAGGPISVYAQGWGYPCGPDGAPLLQMLTPQGFMGADFRGSCWQHDRCYEIPGISRRYCDLQFRQELHRRCDHSAFPLGCRMVSNFMYLQVRLYGRRPYLNSQYQSAWPVYAAPVYYGY
;
A
#
# COMPACT_ATOMS: atom_id res chain seq x y z
N MET A 1 29.74 53.40 -7.30
CA MET A 1 30.54 52.15 -7.26
C MET A 1 29.98 51.34 -6.08
N LYS A 2 28.93 50.51 -6.20
CA LYS A 2 28.79 49.14 -6.75
C LYS A 2 29.85 48.12 -6.25
N PHE A 3 29.33 47.01 -5.69
CA PHE A 3 29.95 45.70 -5.36
C PHE A 3 30.70 45.62 -4.01
N LYS A 4 30.44 44.70 -3.06
CA LYS A 4 29.79 43.37 -3.10
C LYS A 4 29.13 43.04 -1.74
N LEU A 5 27.81 42.87 -1.77
CA LEU A 5 27.02 42.20 -0.74
C LEU A 5 26.72 40.80 -1.28
N VAL A 6 27.68 39.87 -1.21
CA VAL A 6 27.53 38.54 -1.80
C VAL A 6 28.30 37.53 -0.94
N ILE A 7 27.55 36.53 -0.45
CA ILE A 7 28.03 35.27 0.14
C ILE A 7 28.23 35.27 1.66
N LEU A 8 27.17 35.61 2.38
CA LEU A 8 26.85 35.05 3.71
C LEU A 8 25.80 33.93 3.55
N PHE A 9 26.00 33.07 2.54
CA PHE A 9 25.03 32.04 2.10
C PHE A 9 25.66 30.63 1.96
N VAL A 10 26.80 30.38 2.62
CA VAL A 10 27.53 29.10 2.47
C VAL A 10 27.26 28.09 3.60
N ALA A 11 26.44 28.44 4.60
CA ALA A 11 26.27 27.61 5.80
C ALA A 11 24.86 26.98 5.99
N VAL A 12 24.05 26.82 4.93
CA VAL A 12 22.68 26.24 5.05
C VAL A 12 22.37 25.15 4.00
N TRP A 13 23.39 24.52 3.42
CA TRP A 13 23.18 23.40 2.47
C TRP A 13 23.97 22.13 2.81
N LEU A 14 24.04 21.82 4.10
CA LEU A 14 24.50 20.52 4.60
C LEU A 14 23.49 19.94 5.60
N MET A 15 22.20 20.00 5.26
CA MET A 15 21.27 18.99 5.76
C MET A 15 21.39 17.79 4.83
N PRO A 16 21.96 16.65 5.26
CA PRO A 16 21.64 15.40 4.60
C PRO A 16 20.15 15.24 4.83
N GLY A 17 19.36 15.53 3.80
CA GLY A 17 17.97 15.10 3.79
C GLY A 17 18.01 13.62 4.07
N ALA A 18 17.52 13.22 5.24
CA ALA A 18 17.19 11.84 5.53
C ALA A 18 16.04 11.47 4.59
N GLY A 19 16.37 11.25 3.32
CA GLY A 19 15.65 10.31 2.50
C GLY A 19 15.85 8.98 3.20
N GLY A 20 14.97 8.70 4.16
CA GLY A 20 14.84 7.36 4.70
C GLY A 20 14.79 6.41 3.51
N PRO A 21 15.42 5.23 3.58
CA PRO A 21 15.35 4.30 2.48
C PRO A 21 13.88 4.15 2.15
N ILE A 22 13.51 4.50 0.91
CA ILE A 22 12.33 3.95 0.29
C ILE A 22 12.51 2.46 0.55
N SER A 23 11.70 1.91 1.45
CA SER A 23 11.69 0.49 1.74
C SER A 23 11.24 -0.16 0.46
N VAL A 24 12.20 -0.43 -0.43
CA VAL A 24 12.06 -1.42 -1.48
C VAL A 24 11.98 -2.71 -0.68
N TYR A 25 10.76 -3.09 -0.31
CA TYR A 25 10.47 -4.32 0.42
C TYR A 25 11.03 -5.48 -0.41
N ALA A 26 12.23 -5.91 -0.03
CA ALA A 26 12.88 -7.09 -0.52
C ALA A 26 12.25 -8.30 0.18
N GLN A 27 11.08 -8.75 -0.29
CA GLN A 27 10.58 -10.08 0.01
C GLN A 27 9.85 -10.65 -1.22
N GLY A 28 10.51 -11.61 -1.87
CA GLY A 28 9.90 -12.48 -2.88
C GLY A 28 9.84 -11.91 -4.30
N TRP A 29 10.05 -12.77 -5.28
CA TRP A 29 10.05 -12.41 -6.69
C TRP A 29 8.68 -11.89 -7.17
N GLY A 30 8.62 -10.62 -7.57
CA GLY A 30 7.90 -10.20 -8.79
C GLY A 30 6.62 -9.36 -8.66
N TYR A 31 5.66 -9.72 -7.80
CA TYR A 31 4.29 -9.19 -7.91
C TYR A 31 3.55 -9.20 -6.55
N PRO A 32 3.83 -8.27 -5.62
CA PRO A 32 3.21 -8.27 -4.30
C PRO A 32 1.71 -7.93 -4.32
N CYS A 33 1.18 -7.39 -5.41
CA CYS A 33 -0.26 -7.25 -5.57
C CYS A 33 -0.87 -8.55 -6.09
N GLY A 34 -1.93 -9.01 -5.43
CA GLY A 34 -2.69 -10.20 -5.81
C GLY A 34 -2.62 -11.28 -4.71
N PRO A 35 -3.54 -12.25 -4.72
CA PRO A 35 -3.59 -13.26 -3.67
C PRO A 35 -2.46 -14.29 -3.81
N ASP A 36 -1.87 -14.66 -2.66
CA ASP A 36 -0.90 -15.75 -2.57
C ASP A 36 -1.51 -17.08 -3.05
N GLY A 37 -0.71 -17.87 -3.77
CA GLY A 37 -1.12 -19.19 -4.28
C GLY A 37 -2.02 -19.14 -5.53
N ALA A 38 -2.27 -17.97 -6.10
CA ALA A 38 -3.02 -17.80 -7.34
C ALA A 38 -2.21 -17.04 -8.40
N PRO A 39 -1.22 -17.69 -9.04
CA PRO A 39 -0.23 -17.02 -9.89
C PRO A 39 -0.85 -16.27 -11.09
N LEU A 40 -1.95 -16.78 -11.65
CA LEU A 40 -2.66 -16.08 -12.73
C LEU A 40 -3.28 -14.77 -12.27
N LEU A 41 -3.91 -14.76 -11.09
CA LEU A 41 -4.49 -13.54 -10.52
C LEU A 41 -3.40 -12.55 -10.12
N GLN A 42 -2.27 -13.03 -9.62
CA GLN A 42 -1.12 -12.22 -9.26
C GLN A 42 -0.50 -11.53 -10.50
N MET A 43 -0.41 -12.25 -11.62
CA MET A 43 0.05 -11.69 -12.90
C MET A 43 -0.93 -10.68 -13.51
N LEU A 44 -2.24 -10.92 -13.36
CA LEU A 44 -3.28 -10.03 -13.88
C LEU A 44 -3.55 -8.82 -12.97
N THR A 45 -3.16 -8.90 -11.69
CA THR A 45 -3.33 -7.80 -10.75
C THR A 45 -2.30 -6.72 -11.07
N PRO A 46 -2.74 -5.47 -11.36
CA PRO A 46 -1.82 -4.38 -11.66
C PRO A 46 -0.86 -4.13 -10.50
N GLN A 47 0.44 -4.09 -10.78
CA GLN A 47 1.47 -3.70 -9.81
C GLN A 47 1.71 -2.18 -9.80
N GLY A 48 1.17 -1.48 -10.80
CA GLY A 48 1.35 -0.06 -11.03
C GLY A 48 0.63 0.39 -12.29
N PHE A 49 0.65 1.69 -12.56
CA PHE A 49 0.05 2.27 -13.77
C PHE A 49 0.77 3.55 -14.23
N MET A 50 1.38 3.49 -15.42
CA MET A 50 2.04 4.63 -16.07
C MET A 50 2.96 5.44 -15.13
N GLY A 51 3.83 4.78 -14.38
CA GLY A 51 4.76 5.40 -13.43
C GLY A 51 4.31 5.41 -11.96
N ALA A 52 3.02 5.22 -11.68
CA ALA A 52 2.56 4.96 -10.32
C ALA A 52 2.93 3.53 -9.89
N ASP A 53 3.51 3.38 -8.70
CA ASP A 53 3.86 2.08 -8.11
C ASP A 53 2.90 1.72 -6.97
N PHE A 54 2.13 0.63 -7.16
CA PHE A 54 1.13 0.15 -6.20
C PHE A 54 1.66 -0.92 -5.24
N ARG A 55 2.87 -1.45 -5.48
CA ARG A 55 3.42 -2.59 -4.72
C ARG A 55 3.49 -2.33 -3.22
N GLY A 56 3.89 -1.12 -2.82
CA GLY A 56 3.91 -0.71 -1.42
C GLY A 56 2.51 -0.58 -0.80
N SER A 57 1.50 -0.21 -1.59
CA SER A 57 0.10 -0.15 -1.15
C SER A 57 -0.47 -1.56 -0.91
N CYS A 58 -0.14 -2.50 -1.78
CA CYS A 58 -0.54 -3.91 -1.66
C CYS A 58 0.08 -4.55 -0.42
N TRP A 59 1.40 -4.39 -0.24
CA TRP A 59 2.08 -4.87 0.97
C TRP A 59 1.45 -4.29 2.25
N GLN A 60 1.10 -3.00 2.27
CA GLN A 60 0.43 -2.40 3.42
C GLN A 60 -0.97 -2.98 3.67
N HIS A 61 -1.72 -3.32 2.62
CA HIS A 61 -3.04 -3.94 2.74
C HIS A 61 -2.95 -5.35 3.34
N ASP A 62 -2.01 -6.16 2.87
CA ASP A 62 -1.78 -7.50 3.40
C ASP A 62 -1.35 -7.46 4.88
N ARG A 63 -0.45 -6.53 5.24
CA ARG A 63 -0.06 -6.30 6.64
C ARG A 63 -1.23 -5.82 7.50
N CYS A 64 -2.15 -5.02 6.94
CA CYS A 64 -3.36 -4.63 7.65
C CYS A 64 -4.21 -5.86 7.98
N TYR A 65 -4.37 -6.80 7.04
CA TYR A 65 -5.10 -8.06 7.27
C TYR A 65 -4.49 -8.95 8.35
N GLU A 66 -3.23 -8.77 8.74
CA GLU A 66 -2.61 -9.53 9.83
C GLU A 66 -2.97 -9.00 11.23
N ILE A 67 -3.52 -7.78 11.35
CA ILE A 67 -3.84 -7.17 12.64
C ILE A 67 -5.03 -7.92 13.27
N PRO A 68 -4.87 -8.55 14.45
CA PRO A 68 -5.94 -9.32 15.07
C PRO A 68 -7.22 -8.51 15.28
N GLY A 69 -8.35 -9.03 14.80
CA GLY A 69 -9.67 -8.44 14.98
C GLY A 69 -9.95 -7.18 14.15
N ILE A 70 -9.04 -6.75 13.28
CA ILE A 70 -9.26 -5.54 12.48
C ILE A 70 -10.39 -5.71 11.48
N SER A 71 -11.14 -4.64 11.20
CA SER A 71 -12.17 -4.70 10.18
C SER A 71 -11.56 -4.85 8.78
N ARG A 72 -11.95 -5.90 8.04
CA ARG A 72 -11.62 -6.03 6.62
C ARG A 72 -11.98 -4.76 5.82
N ARG A 73 -13.17 -4.21 6.07
CA ARG A 73 -13.64 -2.99 5.40
C ARG A 73 -12.72 -1.80 5.66
N TYR A 74 -12.17 -1.69 6.87
CA TYR A 74 -11.21 -0.64 7.20
C TYR A 74 -9.94 -0.79 6.37
N CYS A 75 -9.34 -1.98 6.33
CA CYS A 75 -8.16 -2.25 5.52
C CYS A 75 -8.41 -1.99 4.02
N ASP A 76 -9.54 -2.42 3.47
CA ASP A 76 -9.90 -2.20 2.06
C ASP A 76 -10.04 -0.70 1.72
N LEU A 77 -10.58 0.10 2.65
CA LEU A 77 -10.72 1.55 2.45
C LEU A 77 -9.37 2.27 2.49
N GLN A 78 -8.49 1.88 3.42
CA GLN A 78 -7.13 2.41 3.50
C GLN A 78 -6.32 2.05 2.25
N PHE A 79 -6.46 0.81 1.77
CA PHE A 79 -5.84 0.37 0.52
C PHE A 79 -6.23 1.27 -0.67
N ARG A 80 -7.53 1.55 -0.84
CA ARG A 80 -7.99 2.47 -1.89
C ARG A 80 -7.38 3.87 -1.74
N GLN A 81 -7.34 4.41 -0.53
CA GLN A 81 -6.77 5.74 -0.29
C GLN A 81 -5.29 5.80 -0.68
N GLU A 82 -4.51 4.79 -0.30
CA GLU A 82 -3.09 4.75 -0.64
C GLU A 82 -2.88 4.54 -2.15
N LEU A 83 -3.66 3.68 -2.83
CA LEU A 83 -3.60 3.55 -4.29
C LEU A 83 -3.89 4.88 -5.00
N HIS A 84 -4.90 5.62 -4.54
CA HIS A 84 -5.21 6.95 -5.06
C HIS A 84 -4.05 7.93 -4.88
N ARG A 85 -3.34 7.88 -3.74
CA ARG A 85 -2.15 8.70 -3.49
C ARG A 85 -1.02 8.36 -4.46
N ARG A 86 -0.83 7.08 -4.78
CA ARG A 86 0.17 6.66 -5.79
C ARG A 86 -0.12 7.23 -7.17
N CYS A 87 -1.38 7.49 -7.50
CA CYS A 87 -1.76 8.04 -8.79
C CYS A 87 -1.29 9.47 -9.04
N ASP A 88 -0.87 10.21 -8.01
CA ASP A 88 -0.27 11.54 -8.19
C ASP A 88 1.13 11.46 -8.83
N HIS A 89 1.74 10.26 -8.85
CA HIS A 89 3.00 9.96 -9.54
C HIS A 89 2.80 9.31 -10.92
N SER A 90 1.56 9.19 -11.41
CA SER A 90 1.26 8.63 -12.73
C SER A 90 1.35 9.70 -13.81
N ALA A 91 1.83 9.34 -14.99
CA ALA A 91 1.71 10.16 -16.19
C ALA A 91 0.25 10.37 -16.63
N PHE A 92 -0.68 9.52 -16.17
CA PHE A 92 -2.12 9.65 -16.42
C PHE A 92 -2.96 9.41 -15.15
N PRO A 93 -3.11 10.41 -14.27
CA PRO A 93 -3.74 10.25 -12.95
C PRO A 93 -5.19 9.78 -12.99
N LEU A 94 -5.99 10.21 -13.98
CA LEU A 94 -7.39 9.80 -14.10
C LEU A 94 -7.50 8.29 -14.40
N GLY A 95 -6.74 7.79 -15.36
CA GLY A 95 -6.69 6.35 -15.68
C GLY A 95 -6.15 5.54 -14.51
N CYS A 96 -5.12 6.04 -13.81
CA CYS A 96 -4.62 5.42 -12.60
C CYS A 96 -5.71 5.25 -11.53
N ARG A 97 -6.55 6.27 -11.31
CA ARG A 97 -7.65 6.20 -10.33
C ARG A 97 -8.73 5.18 -10.76
N MET A 98 -8.97 5.00 -12.05
CA MET A 98 -9.85 3.93 -12.55
C MET A 98 -9.28 2.54 -12.23
N VAL A 99 -7.99 2.31 -12.50
CA VAL A 99 -7.31 1.05 -12.16
C VAL A 99 -7.31 0.80 -10.65
N SER A 100 -7.03 1.82 -9.85
CA SER A 100 -7.09 1.78 -8.38
C SER A 100 -8.48 1.38 -7.87
N ASN A 101 -9.55 1.96 -8.43
CA ASN A 101 -10.92 1.58 -8.08
C ASN A 101 -11.24 0.13 -8.47
N PHE A 102 -10.72 -0.35 -9.60
CA PHE A 102 -10.85 -1.75 -9.99
C PHE A 102 -10.13 -2.69 -9.01
N MET A 103 -8.92 -2.35 -8.57
CA MET A 103 -8.20 -3.10 -7.53
C MET A 103 -8.96 -3.10 -6.20
N TYR A 104 -9.53 -1.96 -5.79
CA TYR A 104 -10.40 -1.88 -4.62
C TYR A 104 -11.64 -2.79 -4.76
N LEU A 105 -12.29 -2.80 -5.92
CA LEU A 105 -13.43 -3.69 -6.18
C LEU A 105 -13.03 -5.17 -6.04
N GLN A 106 -11.87 -5.57 -6.55
CA GLN A 106 -11.38 -6.94 -6.43
C GLN A 106 -11.22 -7.37 -4.97
N VAL A 107 -10.60 -6.56 -4.10
CA VAL A 107 -10.46 -6.94 -2.68
C VAL A 107 -11.81 -6.95 -1.96
N ARG A 108 -12.77 -6.13 -2.38
CA ARG A 108 -14.14 -6.15 -1.83
C ARG A 108 -14.88 -7.44 -2.17
N LEU A 109 -14.71 -7.97 -3.38
CA LEU A 109 -15.36 -9.19 -3.86
C LEU A 109 -14.65 -10.46 -3.38
N TYR A 110 -13.32 -10.49 -3.45
CA TYR A 110 -12.53 -11.72 -3.28
C TYR A 110 -11.63 -11.72 -2.02
N GLY A 111 -11.48 -10.58 -1.34
CA GLY A 111 -10.57 -10.44 -0.20
C GLY A 111 -10.99 -11.12 1.10
N ARG A 112 -12.18 -11.75 1.16
CA ARG A 112 -12.66 -12.41 2.39
C ARG A 112 -11.77 -13.59 2.81
N ARG A 113 -11.38 -14.45 1.87
CA ARG A 113 -10.56 -15.63 2.17
C ARG A 113 -9.15 -15.25 2.63
N PRO A 114 -8.40 -14.38 1.90
CA PRO A 114 -7.11 -13.88 2.37
C PRO A 114 -7.19 -13.25 3.76
N TYR A 115 -8.18 -12.37 3.99
CA TYR A 115 -8.40 -11.77 5.31
C TYR A 115 -8.55 -12.81 6.42
N LEU A 116 -9.44 -13.80 6.24
CA LEU A 116 -9.63 -14.83 7.25
C LEU A 116 -8.34 -15.62 7.48
N ASN A 117 -7.64 -16.03 6.42
CA ASN A 117 -6.38 -16.76 6.53
C ASN A 117 -5.32 -15.98 7.32
N SER A 118 -5.18 -14.68 7.08
CA SER A 118 -4.27 -13.81 7.84
C SER A 118 -4.68 -13.72 9.31
N GLN A 119 -5.98 -13.69 9.60
CA GLN A 119 -6.48 -13.73 10.97
C GLN A 119 -6.24 -15.09 11.65
N TYR A 120 -6.39 -16.22 10.93
CA TYR A 120 -6.09 -17.57 11.45
C TYR A 120 -4.61 -17.72 11.84
N GLN A 121 -3.70 -17.14 11.06
CA GLN A 121 -2.26 -17.20 11.31
C GLN A 121 -1.76 -16.17 12.34
N SER A 122 -2.59 -15.20 12.71
CA SER A 122 -2.22 -14.22 13.71
C SER A 122 -2.06 -14.87 15.09
N ALA A 123 -1.21 -14.31 15.95
CA ALA A 123 -0.98 -14.82 17.30
C ALA A 123 -2.26 -14.85 18.18
N TRP A 124 -3.31 -14.13 17.77
CA TRP A 124 -4.62 -14.10 18.41
C TRP A 124 -5.72 -14.27 17.37
N PRO A 125 -6.01 -15.53 16.96
CA PRO A 125 -6.94 -15.73 15.87
C PRO A 125 -8.36 -15.30 16.24
N VAL A 126 -9.11 -14.75 15.28
CA VAL A 126 -10.46 -14.19 15.49
C VAL A 126 -11.47 -15.21 16.02
N TYR A 127 -11.28 -16.51 15.77
CA TYR A 127 -12.13 -17.58 16.32
C TYR A 127 -11.78 -17.97 17.77
N ALA A 128 -10.66 -17.50 18.32
CA ALA A 128 -10.29 -17.70 19.72
C ALA A 128 -10.92 -16.65 20.66
N ALA A 129 -11.40 -15.53 20.13
CA ALA A 129 -12.22 -14.59 20.87
C ALA A 129 -13.70 -15.01 20.74
N PRO A 130 -14.48 -15.13 21.82
CA PRO A 130 -15.92 -15.31 21.71
C PRO A 130 -16.48 -14.12 20.93
N VAL A 131 -17.08 -14.40 19.77
CA VAL A 131 -17.79 -13.42 18.96
C VAL A 131 -19.03 -13.01 19.76
N TYR A 132 -18.91 -11.94 20.55
CA TYR A 132 -20.08 -11.30 21.14
C TYR A 132 -20.85 -10.64 19.98
N TYR A 133 -21.88 -11.33 19.49
CA TYR A 133 -22.89 -10.69 18.63
C TYR A 133 -23.69 -9.72 19.50
N GLY A 134 -23.23 -8.48 19.58
CA GLY A 134 -24.01 -7.34 20.07
C GLY A 134 -24.09 -6.30 18.95
N TYR A 135 -25.17 -6.31 18.19
CA TYR A 135 -26.33 -5.41 18.30
C TYR A 135 -27.43 -5.94 17.39
#